data_AF-A0A954ZAB6-F1
#
_entry.id   AF-A0A954ZAB6-F1
#
_cell.length_a   1.000
_cell.length_b   1.000
_cell.length_c   1.000
_cell.angle_alpha   90.00
_cell.angle_beta   90.00
_cell.angle_gamma   90.00
#
_symmetry.space_group_name_H-M   'P 1'
#
loop_
_entity.id
_entity.type
_entity.pdbx_description
1 polymer ?
#
loop_
_entity_poly.entity_id
_entity_poly.type
_entity_poly.pdbx_seq_one_letter_code
_entity_poly.pdbx_strand_id
1 'polypeptide(L)' 'MENVTQILALMEQGDPTASEKLLPLVYGELRRLASLRLSREAPGQTFQPTALVHEAYLRLVDV' A
#
# COMPACT_ATOMS: atom_id res chain seq x y z
N MET A 1 -15.39 9.54 7.14
CA MET A 1 -14.10 8.99 6.69
C MET A 1 -13.45 8.37 7.91
N GLU A 2 -13.27 7.05 7.93
CA GLU A 2 -12.56 6.37 9.04
C GLU A 2 -11.06 6.65 8.90
N ASN A 3 -10.39 6.98 10.00
CA ASN A 3 -8.94 7.19 10.03
C ASN A 3 -8.23 5.82 10.14
N VAL A 4 -7.02 5.69 9.56
CA VAL A 4 -6.20 4.45 9.62
C VAL A 4 -6.07 3.92 11.05
N THR A 5 -5.91 4.80 12.04
CA THR A 5 -5.82 4.44 13.46
C THR A 5 -7.07 3.72 13.96
N GLN A 6 -8.24 4.12 13.49
CA GLN A 6 -9.52 3.47 13.86
C GLN A 6 -9.64 2.10 13.20
N ILE A 7 -9.20 1.96 11.95
CA ILE A 7 -9.21 0.68 11.24
C ILE A 7 -8.26 -0.31 11.91
N LEU A 8 -7.07 0.12 12.34
CA LEU A 8 -6.13 -0.71 13.08
C LEU A 8 -6.71 -1.16 14.43
N ALA A 9 -7.39 -0.26 15.15
CA ALA A 9 -8.06 -0.62 16.40
C ALA A 9 -9.20 -1.65 16.21
N LEU A 10 -9.92 -1.59 15.08
CA LEU A 10 -10.93 -2.59 14.72
C LEU A 10 -10.30 -3.94 14.37
N MET A 11 -9.14 -3.94 13.70
CA MET A 11 -8.38 -5.17 13.44
C MET A 11 -7.90 -5.84 14.74
N GLU A 12 -7.40 -5.07 15.71
CA GLU A 12 -7.01 -5.59 17.04
C GLU A 12 -8.19 -6.22 17.79
N GLN A 13 -9.41 -5.74 17.54
CA GLN A 13 -10.65 -6.28 18.08
C GLN A 13 -11.17 -7.51 17.31
N GLY A 14 -10.48 -7.92 16.23
CA GLY A 14 -10.84 -9.07 15.42
C GLY A 14 -11.96 -8.80 14.40
N ASP A 15 -12.26 -7.54 14.06
CA ASP A 15 -13.24 -7.20 13.04
C ASP A 15 -12.73 -7.62 11.64
N PRO A 16 -13.38 -8.58 10.97
CA PRO A 16 -12.93 -9.08 9.67
C PRO A 16 -13.05 -8.03 8.55
N THR A 17 -13.91 -7.03 8.71
CA THR A 17 -14.10 -5.95 7.72
C THR A 17 -13.01 -4.89 7.77
N ALA A 18 -12.26 -4.83 8.87
CA ALA A 18 -11.22 -3.82 9.05
C ALA A 18 -10.06 -4.02 8.06
N SER A 19 -9.71 -5.26 7.75
CA SER A 19 -8.72 -5.59 6.71
C SER A 19 -9.16 -5.10 5.33
N GLU A 20 -10.44 -5.28 4.97
CA GLU A 20 -11.00 -4.82 3.68
C GLU A 20 -10.93 -3.30 3.53
N LYS A 21 -11.05 -2.57 4.65
CA LYS A 21 -10.93 -1.11 4.68
C LYS A 21 -9.48 -0.63 4.67
N LEU A 22 -8.56 -1.40 5.26
CA LEU A 22 -7.14 -1.03 5.33
C LEU A 22 -6.44 -1.21 3.98
N LEU A 23 -6.75 -2.30 3.26
CA LEU A 23 -6.05 -2.68 2.04
C LEU A 23 -6.02 -1.58 0.95
N PRO A 24 -7.14 -0.91 0.61
CA PRO A 24 -7.13 0.18 -0.36
C PRO A 24 -6.25 1.37 0.04
N LEU A 25 -6.18 1.67 1.35
CA LEU A 25 -5.38 2.78 1.88
C LEU A 25 -3.88 2.49 1.75
N VAL A 26 -3.47 1.28 2.13
CA VAL A 26 -2.07 0.83 2.00
C VAL A 26 -1.65 0.80 0.54
N TYR A 27 -2.48 0.21 -0.34
CA TYR A 27 -2.18 0.15 -1.77
C TYR A 27 -2.07 1.55 -2.40
N GLY A 28 -2.95 2.48 -2.01
CA GLY A 28 -2.91 3.88 -2.43
C GLY A 28 -1.59 4.58 -2.07
N GLU A 29 -1.12 4.41 -0.83
CA GLU A 29 0.15 5.00 -0.39
C GLU A 29 1.37 4.35 -1.05
N LEU A 30 1.38 3.01 -1.20
CA LEU A 30 2.44 2.32 -1.94
C LEU A 30 2.53 2.84 -3.38
N ARG A 31 1.38 3.04 -4.04
CA ARG A 31 1.33 3.61 -5.39
C ARG A 31 1.87 5.05 -5.42
N ARG A 32 1.51 5.87 -4.43
CA ARG A 32 2.01 7.25 -4.32
C ARG A 32 3.53 7.28 -4.15
N LEU A 33 4.07 6.45 -3.26
CA LEU A 33 5.50 6.31 -3.01
C LEU A 33 6.25 5.79 -4.24
N ALA A 34 5.69 4.79 -4.93
CA ALA A 34 6.25 4.28 -6.18
C ALA A 34 6.32 5.36 -7.27
N SER A 35 5.25 6.13 -7.48
CA SER A 35 5.25 7.25 -8.43
C SER A 35 6.28 8.33 -8.08
N LEU A 36 6.41 8.69 -6.81
CA LEU A 36 7.40 9.67 -6.34
C LEU A 36 8.85 9.17 -6.48
N ARG A 37 9.06 7.85 -6.35
CA ARG A 37 10.39 7.27 -6.49
C ARG A 37 10.81 7.18 -7.96
N LEU A 38 9.89 6.74 -8.82
CA LEU A 38 10.12 6.63 -10.26
C LEU A 38 10.21 7.98 -10.97
N SER A 39 9.54 9.03 -10.48
CA SER A 39 9.67 10.38 -11.05
C SER A 39 11.08 10.99 -10.88
N ARG A 40 11.92 10.38 -10.03
CA ARG A 40 13.31 10.78 -9.81
C ARG A 40 14.32 9.92 -10.59
N GLU A 41 13.86 8.89 -11.29
CA GLU A 41 14.69 8.03 -12.13
C GLU A 41 14.91 8.66 -13.52
N ALA A 42 16.00 8.27 -14.19
CA ALA A 42 16.30 8.77 -15.52
C ALA A 42 15.25 8.30 -16.57
N PRO A 43 14.90 9.13 -17.56
CA PRO A 43 14.01 8.71 -18.65
C PRO A 43 14.59 7.50 -19.39
N GLY A 44 13.77 6.49 -19.67
CA GLY A 44 14.17 5.28 -20.41
C GLY A 44 14.14 3.98 -19.60
N GLN A 45 13.74 4.02 -18.33
CA GLN A 45 13.53 2.82 -17.54
C GLN A 45 12.16 2.17 -17.78
N THR A 46 12.14 0.86 -18.02
CA THR A 46 10.93 0.03 -18.25
C THR A 46 10.20 -0.36 -16.97
N PHE A 47 10.50 0.28 -15.83
CA PHE A 47 9.90 -0.09 -14.56
C PHE A 47 8.42 0.30 -14.54
N GLN A 48 7.56 -0.71 -14.47
CA GLN A 48 6.13 -0.49 -14.31
C GLN A 48 5.84 -0.13 -12.85
N PRO A 49 5.23 1.04 -12.56
CA PRO A 49 4.88 1.44 -11.19
C PRO A 49 4.04 0.38 -10.46
N THR A 50 3.21 -0.36 -11.20
CA THR A 50 2.40 -1.47 -10.69
C THR A 50 3.24 -2.63 -10.17
N ALA A 51 4.37 -2.95 -10.81
CA ALA A 51 5.25 -4.02 -10.37
C ALA A 51 5.91 -3.70 -9.01
N LEU A 52 6.35 -2.46 -8.82
CA LEU A 52 6.96 -2.00 -7.56
C LEU A 52 5.96 -2.02 -6.40
N VAL A 53 4.70 -1.66 -6.66
CA VAL A 53 3.63 -1.70 -5.66
C VAL A 53 3.30 -3.15 -5.27
N HIS A 54 3.20 -4.06 -6.25
CA HIS A 54 2.93 -5.47 -5.97
C HIS A 54 4.06 -6.11 -5.16
N GLU A 55 5.32 -5.84 -5.51
CA GLU A 55 6.48 -6.34 -4.75
C GLU A 55 6.48 -5.80 -3.31
N ALA A 56 6.25 -4.49 -3.13
CA ALA A 56 6.20 -3.88 -1.81
C ALA A 56 5.04 -4.43 -0.96
N TYR A 57 3.89 -4.71 -1.60
CA TYR A 57 2.75 -5.32 -0.93
C TYR A 57 3.06 -6.75 -0.47
N LEU A 58 3.68 -7.58 -1.32
CA LEU A 58 4.08 -8.94 -0.97
C LEU A 58 5.04 -8.96 0.23
N ARG A 59 6.05 -8.08 0.23
CA ARG A 59 6.99 -7.94 1.35
C ARG A 59 6.35 -7.47 2.66
N LEU A 60 5.20 -6.80 2.60
CA LEU A 60 4.47 -6.33 3.79
C LEU A 60 3.63 -7.45 4.43
N VAL A 61 3.15 -8.39 3.62
CA VAL A 61 2.29 -9.49 4.07
C VAL A 61 3.04 -10.80 4.35
N ASP A 62 4.26 -10.96 3.80
CA ASP A 62 5.20 -12.01 4.23
C ASP A 62 5.67 -11.71 5.67
N VAL A 63 5.02 -12.36 6.64
CA VAL A 63 5.35 -12.40 8.08
C VAL A 63 5.71 -13.81 8.48
#